data_AF-A0A1A0V0P2-F1
#
_entry.id   AF-A0A1A0V0P2-F1
#
_cell.length_a   1.000
_cell.length_b   1.000
_cell.length_c   1.000
_cell.angle_alpha   90.00
_cell.angle_beta   90.00
_cell.angle_gamma   90.00
#
_symmetry.space_group_name_H-M   'P 1'
#
loop_
_entity.id
_entity.type
_entity.pdbx_description
1 polymer ?
#
loop_
_entity_poly.entity_id
_entity_poly.type
_entity_poly.pdbx_seq_one_letter_code
_entity_poly.pdbx_strand_id
1 'polypeptide(L)'
;MPRAPKPCGRNGCKRLVYPPRKHCEACSGWNTSPQTASSQATGRHRWRAVVRPAVLRRDGYQCQLRFPGICVGRATEVDHVREVSDGGVDSVENGIAVCIPCHRRKTAKHAARASHTNR
;
A
#
# COMPACT_ATOMS: atom_id res chain seq x y z
N MET A 1 -39.87 -1.36 -10.75
CA MET A 1 -39.73 -2.79 -11.13
C MET A 1 -38.38 -3.31 -10.65
N PRO A 2 -38.31 -4.35 -9.80
CA PRO A 2 -37.04 -4.96 -9.43
C PRO A 2 -36.38 -5.56 -10.67
N ARG A 3 -35.06 -5.42 -10.79
CA ARG A 3 -34.31 -6.02 -11.91
C ARG A 3 -34.42 -7.54 -11.84
N ALA A 4 -34.60 -8.18 -13.00
CA ALA A 4 -34.67 -9.63 -13.10
C ALA A 4 -33.43 -10.31 -12.46
N PRO A 5 -33.61 -11.45 -11.77
CA PRO A 5 -32.50 -12.21 -11.22
C PRO A 5 -31.58 -12.71 -12.34
N LYS A 6 -30.28 -12.70 -12.08
CA LYS A 6 -29.25 -13.17 -13.02
C LYS A 6 -28.45 -14.32 -12.40
N PRO A 7 -27.82 -15.20 -13.19
CA PRO A 7 -26.90 -16.20 -12.65
C PRO A 7 -25.69 -15.52 -11.97
N CYS A 8 -25.12 -16.21 -10.98
CA CYS A 8 -23.91 -15.82 -10.28
C CYS A 8 -22.74 -15.64 -11.26
N GLY A 9 -21.94 -14.59 -11.07
CA GLY A 9 -20.80 -14.26 -11.95
C GLY A 9 -19.61 -15.22 -11.89
N ARG A 10 -19.68 -16.30 -11.10
CA ARG A 10 -18.63 -17.34 -11.03
C ARG A 10 -18.87 -18.38 -12.13
N ASN A 11 -17.86 -18.65 -12.95
CA ASN A 11 -17.92 -19.70 -13.96
C ASN A 11 -18.37 -21.03 -13.35
N GLY A 12 -19.42 -21.63 -13.90
CA GLY A 12 -20.01 -22.89 -13.42
C GLY A 12 -21.04 -22.77 -12.29
N CYS A 13 -21.23 -21.59 -11.69
CA CYS A 13 -22.24 -21.39 -10.64
C CYS A 13 -23.59 -20.95 -11.23
N LYS A 14 -24.60 -21.83 -11.20
CA LYS A 14 -25.95 -21.56 -11.72
C LYS A 14 -26.88 -20.85 -10.72
N ARG A 15 -26.40 -20.46 -9.54
CA ARG A 15 -27.22 -19.86 -8.48
C ARG A 15 -27.64 -18.44 -8.88
N LEU A 16 -28.93 -18.12 -8.72
CA LEU A 16 -29.45 -16.79 -9.04
C LEU A 16 -29.08 -15.76 -7.98
N VAL A 17 -28.75 -14.55 -8.43
CA VAL A 17 -28.44 -13.39 -7.60
C VAL A 17 -29.25 -12.18 -8.05
N TYR A 18 -29.65 -11.37 -7.08
CA TYR A 18 -30.39 -10.13 -7.31
C TYR A 18 -29.40 -8.94 -7.34
N PRO A 19 -29.45 -8.08 -8.37
CA PRO A 19 -28.64 -6.86 -8.39
C PRO A 19 -28.85 -6.01 -7.12
N PRO A 20 -27.79 -5.40 -6.54
CA PRO A 20 -26.45 -5.20 -7.11
C PRO A 20 -25.46 -6.36 -6.90
N ARG A 21 -25.86 -7.48 -6.27
CA ARG A 21 -24.94 -8.59 -5.99
C ARG A 21 -24.46 -9.26 -7.28
N LYS A 22 -23.14 -9.47 -7.40
CA LYS A 22 -22.51 -10.17 -8.54
C LYS A 22 -22.33 -11.67 -8.29
N HIS A 23 -22.14 -12.07 -7.04
CA HIS A 23 -21.91 -13.45 -6.64
C HIS A 23 -22.91 -13.86 -5.54
N CYS A 24 -23.21 -15.15 -5.47
CA CYS A 24 -24.00 -15.70 -4.36
C CYS A 24 -23.14 -15.76 -3.08
N GLU A 25 -23.76 -15.91 -1.92
CA GLU A 25 -23.08 -15.91 -0.60
C GLU A 25 -21.97 -16.98 -0.52
N ALA A 26 -22.17 -18.13 -1.17
CA ALA A 26 -21.17 -19.20 -1.23
C ALA A 26 -19.95 -18.88 -2.13
N CYS A 27 -20.10 -17.94 -3.06
CA CYS A 27 -19.05 -17.54 -4.01
C CYS A 27 -18.48 -16.14 -3.73
N SER A 28 -19.13 -15.33 -2.88
CA SER A 28 -18.71 -13.97 -2.54
C SER A 28 -17.50 -13.91 -1.61
N GLY A 29 -17.03 -15.05 -1.08
CA GLY A 29 -15.90 -15.12 -0.13
C GLY A 29 -14.50 -15.09 -0.76
N TRP A 30 -14.37 -15.09 -2.09
CA TRP A 30 -13.07 -15.20 -2.76
C TRP A 30 -12.69 -13.94 -3.53
N ASN A 31 -12.64 -12.80 -2.83
CA ASN A 31 -12.04 -11.57 -3.35
C ASN A 31 -10.61 -11.38 -2.83
N THR A 32 -9.89 -12.46 -2.53
CA THR A 32 -8.44 -12.48 -2.27
C THR A 32 -7.64 -12.60 -3.57
N SER A 33 -8.14 -12.05 -4.68
CA SER A 33 -7.32 -11.98 -5.89
C SER A 33 -6.12 -11.08 -5.57
N PRO A 34 -4.88 -11.58 -5.66
CA PRO A 34 -3.72 -10.72 -5.53
C PRO A 34 -3.84 -9.58 -6.54
N GLN A 35 -3.41 -8.39 -6.13
CA GLN A 35 -3.40 -7.21 -6.99
C GLN A 35 -2.83 -7.58 -8.37
N THR A 36 -3.58 -7.32 -9.42
CA THR A 36 -3.14 -7.58 -10.79
C THR A 36 -1.85 -6.82 -11.06
N ALA A 37 -0.96 -7.38 -11.89
CA ALA A 37 0.31 -6.74 -12.24
C ALA A 37 0.14 -5.28 -12.72
N SER A 38 -0.96 -4.99 -13.42
CA SER A 38 -1.33 -3.65 -13.87
C SER A 38 -1.67 -2.70 -12.71
N SER A 39 -2.40 -3.15 -11.69
CA SER A 39 -2.72 -2.36 -10.49
C SER A 39 -1.48 -2.05 -9.64
N GLN A 40 -0.57 -3.02 -9.51
CA GLN A 40 0.71 -2.80 -8.85
C GLN A 40 1.63 -1.85 -9.64
N ALA A 41 1.60 -1.92 -10.97
CA ALA A 41 2.35 -1.01 -11.83
C ALA A 41 1.83 0.43 -11.74
N THR A 42 0.50 0.62 -11.73
CA THR A 42 -0.12 1.96 -11.58
C THR A 42 0.11 2.55 -10.19
N GLY A 43 0.02 1.74 -9.13
CA GLY A 43 0.38 2.17 -7.77
C GLY A 43 1.82 2.67 -7.68
N ARG A 44 2.77 1.90 -8.23
CA ARG A 44 4.18 2.28 -8.31
C ARG A 44 4.42 3.54 -9.15
N HIS A 45 3.69 3.72 -10.26
CA HIS A 45 3.78 4.92 -11.08
C HIS A 45 3.29 6.16 -10.31
N ARG A 46 2.09 6.10 -9.69
CA ARG A 46 1.54 7.21 -8.89
C ARG A 46 2.47 7.57 -7.73
N TRP A 47 3.03 6.58 -7.04
CA TRP A 47 3.99 6.82 -5.96
C TRP A 47 5.22 7.59 -6.46
N ARG A 48 5.82 7.14 -7.57
CA ARG A 48 7.03 7.76 -8.13
C ARG A 48 6.77 9.14 -8.72
N ALA A 49 5.66 9.31 -9.43
CA ALA A 49 5.37 10.53 -10.20
C ALA A 49 4.69 11.63 -9.38
N VAL A 50 3.89 11.27 -8.36
CA VAL A 50 3.06 12.24 -7.62
C VAL A 50 3.45 12.30 -6.15
N VAL A 51 3.43 11.15 -5.46
CA VAL A 51 3.59 11.13 -3.99
C VAL A 51 5.01 11.49 -3.58
N ARG A 52 6.01 10.84 -4.17
CA ARG A 52 7.42 11.06 -3.85
C ARG A 52 7.87 12.53 -4.04
N PRO A 53 7.64 13.19 -5.19
CA PRO A 53 8.04 14.59 -5.34
C PRO A 53 7.22 15.53 -4.45
N ALA A 54 5.94 15.25 -4.18
CA ALA A 54 5.14 16.06 -3.27
C ALA A 54 5.67 16.02 -1.83
N VAL A 55 6.03 14.85 -1.32
CA VAL A 55 6.61 14.69 0.03
C VAL A 55 7.98 15.36 0.13
N LEU A 56 8.87 15.14 -0.85
CA LEU A 56 10.19 15.78 -0.86
C LEU A 56 10.10 17.30 -0.88
N ARG A 57 9.17 17.86 -1.67
CA ARG A 57 8.92 19.31 -1.71
C ARG A 57 8.33 19.83 -0.40
N ARG A 58 7.34 19.14 0.16
CA ARG A 58 6.71 19.49 1.46
C ARG A 58 7.75 19.59 2.56
N ASP A 59 8.66 18.62 2.61
CA ASP A 59 9.68 18.51 3.64
C ASP A 59 10.97 19.28 3.29
N GLY A 60 10.95 20.08 2.21
CA GLY A 60 12.07 20.93 1.80
C GLY A 60 13.36 20.17 1.51
N TYR A 61 13.26 18.93 1.02
CA TYR A 61 14.39 18.01 0.81
C TYR A 61 15.24 17.79 2.06
N GLN A 62 14.67 17.96 3.26
CA GLN A 62 15.34 17.73 4.53
C GLN A 62 14.85 16.44 5.18
N CYS A 63 15.81 15.68 5.71
CA CYS A 63 15.53 14.45 6.42
C CYS A 63 14.73 14.75 7.70
N GLN A 64 13.55 14.13 7.81
CA GLN A 64 12.67 14.28 8.97
C GLN A 64 13.04 13.32 10.12
N LEU A 65 13.69 12.19 9.83
CA LEU A 65 14.08 11.21 10.86
C LEU A 65 15.22 11.68 11.77
N ARG A 66 16.16 12.46 11.22
CA ARG A 66 17.28 13.08 11.95
C ARG A 66 18.00 12.19 12.97
N PHE A 67 18.21 10.90 12.65
CA PHE A 67 18.89 10.01 13.58
C PHE A 67 20.30 10.51 13.92
N PRO A 68 20.66 10.57 15.22
CA PRO A 68 21.96 11.08 15.64
C PRO A 68 23.08 10.18 15.14
N GLY A 69 24.19 10.81 14.71
CA GLY A 69 25.42 10.13 14.27
C GLY A 69 25.38 9.54 12.85
N ILE A 70 24.23 9.51 12.17
CA ILE A 70 24.11 8.93 10.80
C ILE A 70 23.38 9.82 9.80
N CYS A 71 22.65 10.84 10.26
CA CYS A 71 21.86 11.69 9.38
C CYS A 71 22.74 12.65 8.58
N VAL A 72 22.62 12.62 7.26
CA VAL A 72 23.29 13.58 6.34
C VAL A 72 22.49 14.86 6.07
N GLY A 73 21.34 15.03 6.72
CA GLY A 73 20.48 16.22 6.60
C GLY A 73 19.65 16.30 5.31
N ARG A 74 20.23 15.97 4.14
CA ARG A 74 19.52 16.01 2.85
C ARG A 74 18.73 14.73 2.58
N ALA A 75 17.43 14.87 2.30
CA ALA A 75 16.56 13.78 1.90
C ALA A 75 16.56 13.58 0.37
N THR A 76 16.67 12.32 -0.03
CA THR A 76 16.57 11.88 -1.44
C THR A 76 15.53 10.78 -1.62
N GLU A 77 15.07 10.20 -0.52
CA GLU A 77 14.12 9.11 -0.48
C GLU A 77 12.88 9.52 0.32
N VAL A 78 11.80 8.79 0.08
CA VAL A 78 10.54 8.95 0.80
C VAL A 78 10.19 7.59 1.39
N ASP A 79 9.85 7.61 2.66
CA ASP A 79 9.53 6.42 3.43
C ASP A 79 8.16 6.60 4.11
N HIS A 80 7.50 5.48 4.40
CA HIS A 80 6.16 5.50 5.01
C HIS A 80 6.28 5.65 6.52
N VAL A 81 5.57 6.59 7.14
CA VAL A 81 5.49 6.73 8.60
C VAL A 81 4.97 5.44 9.22
N ARG A 82 3.85 4.93 8.69
CA ARG A 82 3.33 3.60 8.96
C ARG A 82 3.61 2.70 7.77
N GLU A 83 4.36 1.62 7.98
CA GLU A 83 4.70 0.69 6.90
C GLU A 83 3.45 0.02 6.31
N VAL A 84 3.52 -0.36 5.04
CA VAL A 84 2.43 -1.04 4.33
C VAL A 84 2.04 -2.35 5.04
N SER A 85 3.02 -3.06 5.60
CA SER A 85 2.82 -4.29 6.40
C SER A 85 1.94 -4.07 7.63
N ASP A 86 1.96 -2.86 8.21
CA ASP A 86 1.16 -2.48 9.39
C ASP A 86 -0.15 -1.76 9.01
N GLY A 87 -0.55 -1.81 7.73
CA GLY A 87 -1.74 -1.15 7.19
C GLY A 87 -1.50 0.29 6.70
N GLY A 88 -0.25 0.67 6.47
CA GLY A 88 0.11 1.96 5.87
C GLY A 88 -0.36 2.10 4.43
N VAL A 89 -0.74 3.33 4.05
CA VAL A 89 -1.21 3.65 2.69
C VAL A 89 -0.19 4.50 1.94
N ASP A 90 -0.13 4.31 0.62
CA ASP A 90 0.67 5.11 -0.32
C ASP A 90 0.05 6.50 -0.52
N SER A 91 0.26 7.37 0.47
CA SER A 91 -0.27 8.73 0.50
C SER A 91 0.82 9.75 0.84
N VAL A 92 0.59 11.02 0.52
CA VAL A 92 1.54 12.10 0.83
C VAL A 92 1.58 12.31 2.34
N GLU A 93 0.46 12.14 3.01
CA GLU A 93 0.27 12.31 4.45
C GLU A 93 1.05 11.25 5.23
N ASN A 94 1.05 10.00 4.76
CA ASN A 94 1.82 8.91 5.35
C ASN A 94 3.28 8.88 4.87
N GLY A 95 3.70 9.75 3.95
CA GLY A 95 5.08 9.80 3.48
C GLY A 95 5.93 10.82 4.25
N ILE A 96 7.19 10.49 4.50
CA ILE A 96 8.21 11.41 5.06
C ILE A 96 9.48 11.40 4.22
N ALA A 97 10.10 12.58 4.06
CA ALA A 97 11.38 12.71 3.39
C ALA A 97 12.52 12.24 4.30
N VAL A 98 13.34 11.32 3.78
CA VAL A 98 14.41 10.68 4.53
C VAL A 98 15.70 10.64 3.72
N CYS A 99 16.82 10.69 4.42
CA CYS A 99 18.12 10.42 3.83
C CYS A 99 18.41 8.91 3.84
N ILE A 100 19.19 8.45 2.86
CA ILE A 100 19.57 7.04 2.69
C ILE A 100 20.06 6.37 4.00
N PRO A 101 20.97 6.96 4.80
CA PRO A 101 21.44 6.29 6.01
C PRO A 101 20.35 6.19 7.09
N CYS A 102 19.50 7.20 7.23
CA CYS A 102 18.37 7.14 8.16
C CYS A 102 17.33 6.10 7.72
N HIS A 103 17.04 6.03 6.42
CA HIS A 103 16.12 5.06 5.85
C HIS A 103 16.61 3.62 6.09
N ARG A 104 17.87 3.33 5.75
CA ARG A 104 18.49 2.02 5.99
C ARG A 104 18.40 1.59 7.47
N ARG A 105 18.67 2.51 8.41
CA ARG A 105 18.56 2.18 9.85
C ARG A 105 17.12 1.88 10.25
N LYS A 106 16.14 2.60 9.72
CA LYS A 106 14.72 2.33 9.99
C LYS A 106 14.33 0.95 9.42
N THR A 107 14.60 0.69 8.15
CA THR A 107 14.29 -0.61 7.51
C THR A 107 14.93 -1.78 8.26
N ALA A 108 16.18 -1.65 8.71
CA ALA A 108 16.83 -2.71 9.50
C ALA A 108 16.11 -3.00 10.83
N LYS A 109 15.58 -1.97 11.50
CA LYS A 109 14.75 -2.14 12.71
C LYS A 109 13.42 -2.81 12.41
N HIS A 110 12.78 -2.50 11.28
CA HIS A 110 11.54 -3.16 10.88
C HIS A 110 11.76 -4.62 10.50
N ALA A 111 12.84 -4.94 9.78
CA ALA A 111 13.21 -6.32 9.47
C ALA A 111 13.44 -7.17 10.74
N ALA A 112 14.10 -6.61 11.76
CA ALA A 112 14.28 -7.26 13.05
C ALA A 112 12.98 -7.47 13.84
N ARG A 113 11.96 -6.63 13.63
CA ARG A 113 10.63 -6.80 14.26
C ARG A 113 9.81 -7.85 13.53
N ALA A 114 9.82 -7.84 12.20
CA ALA A 114 9.07 -8.79 11.38
C ALA A 114 9.56 -10.25 11.57
N SER A 115 10.85 -10.46 11.84
CA SER A 115 11.39 -11.80 12.11
C SER A 115 10.96 -12.39 13.46
N HIS A 116 10.45 -11.57 14.39
CA HIS A 116 10.06 -12.04 15.73
C HIS A 116 8.60 -12.47 15.84
N THR A 117 7.75 -12.15 14.86
CA THR A 117 6.30 -12.39 14.91
C THR A 117 5.87 -13.75 14.36
N ASN A 118 6.80 -14.68 14.14
CA ASN A 118 6.50 -16.00 13.58
C ASN A 118 7.04 -17.17 14.42
N ARG A 119 6.88 -17.12 15.75
CA ARG A 119 7.20 -18.26 16.63
C ARG A 119 6.04 -18.60 17.55
#